data_AF-A0A7H5EUQ1-F1
#
_entry.id   AF-A0A7H5EUQ1-F1
#
_cell.length_a   1.000
_cell.length_b   1.000
_cell.length_c   1.000
_cell.angle_alpha   90.00
_cell.angle_beta   90.00
_cell.angle_gamma   90.00
#
_symmetry.space_group_name_H-M   'P 1'
#
loop_
_entity.id
_entity.type
_entity.pdbx_description
1 polymer ?
#
loop_
_entity_poly.entity_id
_entity_poly.type
_entity_poly.pdbx_seq_one_letter_code
_entity_poly.pdbx_strand_id
1 'polypeptide(L)'
;MSSSPFRFLVAGWILLSACGNTSPRIVLAELDYAEVANTTGWQLRIYGDGSASLSHEQLPAHHLHYPVGSFSARPARRIVAKCRQQLISPVCTSIRFYNSAVHEVEDCPCASGNWANEVMEQAIADMQLAIDAGASERSCRMLLRQWLAAR
;
A
#
# COMPACT_ATOMS: atom_id res chain seq x y z
N MET A 1 -63.84 38.83 42.18
CA MET A 1 -63.73 37.35 42.15
C MET A 1 -62.72 37.00 41.08
N SER A 2 -61.51 36.63 41.49
CA SER A 2 -61.04 35.23 41.55
C SER A 2 -60.43 34.86 40.20
N SER A 3 -59.21 34.37 40.03
CA SER A 3 -58.17 33.89 40.95
C SER A 3 -57.03 33.42 40.03
N SER A 4 -55.80 33.89 40.22
CA SER A 4 -54.59 33.11 39.85
C SER A 4 -54.56 31.85 40.75
N PRO A 5 -53.94 30.70 40.40
CA PRO A 5 -52.47 30.63 40.38
C PRO A 5 -51.81 29.50 39.53
N PHE A 6 -50.48 29.62 39.40
CA PHE A 6 -49.44 28.57 39.35
C PHE A 6 -49.83 27.08 39.25
N ARG A 7 -49.12 26.33 38.36
CA ARG A 7 -48.38 25.06 38.60
C ARG A 7 -47.91 24.45 37.26
N PHE A 8 -46.61 24.28 36.99
CA PHE A 8 -45.60 23.32 37.48
C PHE A 8 -45.48 22.04 36.61
N LEU A 9 -44.22 21.57 36.48
CA LEU A 9 -43.70 20.27 36.00
C LEU A 9 -43.30 20.21 34.51
N VAL A 10 -42.01 20.29 34.16
CA VAL A 10 -40.90 19.29 34.31
C VAL A 10 -40.84 18.33 33.12
N ALA A 11 -39.58 18.08 32.68
CA ALA A 11 -39.10 17.13 31.67
C ALA A 11 -39.02 17.71 30.24
N GLY A 12 -37.93 17.61 29.49
CA GLY A 12 -36.68 16.85 29.65
C GLY A 12 -35.50 17.73 29.21
N TRP A 13 -34.39 17.75 29.95
CA TRP A 13 -33.34 16.73 29.87
C TRP A 13 -32.86 16.46 28.44
N ILE A 14 -31.73 17.10 28.13
CA ILE A 14 -30.61 16.59 27.33
C ILE A 14 -30.87 16.40 25.83
N LEU A 15 -30.58 17.45 25.06
CA LEU A 15 -30.08 17.34 23.68
C LEU A 15 -28.63 17.86 23.61
N LEU A 16 -27.79 17.34 24.50
CA LEU A 16 -26.36 17.67 24.60
C LEU A 16 -25.51 16.42 24.36
N SER A 17 -25.73 15.66 23.28
CA SER A 17 -24.80 14.60 22.88
C SER A 17 -25.05 14.08 21.45
N ALA A 18 -24.72 14.87 20.42
CA ALA A 18 -24.56 14.32 19.07
C ALA A 18 -23.63 15.16 18.16
N CYS A 19 -22.64 15.85 18.73
CA CYS A 19 -21.48 16.33 17.98
C CYS A 19 -20.21 15.70 18.57
N GLY A 20 -20.29 14.42 18.91
CA GLY A 20 -19.10 13.61 19.10
C GLY A 20 -18.53 13.34 17.72
N ASN A 21 -17.57 14.15 17.30
CA ASN A 21 -16.69 13.82 16.20
C ASN A 21 -16.02 12.47 16.52
N THR A 22 -16.63 11.37 16.13
CA THR A 22 -15.86 10.22 15.66
C THR A 22 -15.27 10.66 14.33
N SER A 23 -14.26 11.54 14.43
CA SER A 23 -13.24 11.64 13.41
C SER A 23 -12.83 10.18 13.21
N PRO A 24 -13.08 9.58 12.02
CA PRO A 24 -12.61 8.24 11.78
C PRO A 24 -11.12 8.32 12.11
N ARG A 25 -10.68 7.56 13.13
CA ARG A 25 -9.25 7.33 13.31
C ARG A 25 -8.81 6.87 11.94
N ILE A 26 -8.08 7.73 11.23
CA ILE A 26 -7.41 7.36 10.00
C ILE A 26 -6.52 6.23 10.48
N VAL A 27 -6.95 5.00 10.26
CA VAL A 27 -6.07 3.86 10.30
C VAL A 27 -5.11 4.21 9.18
N LEU A 28 -3.99 4.85 9.52
CA LEU A 28 -2.85 4.97 8.63
C LEU A 28 -2.71 3.57 8.06
N ALA A 29 -2.92 3.44 6.74
CA ALA A 29 -2.79 2.15 6.11
C ALA A 29 -1.43 1.63 6.58
N GLU A 30 -1.38 0.48 7.26
CA GLU A 30 -0.15 -0.01 7.89
C GLU A 30 1.02 -0.19 6.89
N LEU A 31 0.74 0.03 5.60
CA LEU A 31 1.66 0.02 4.49
C LEU A 31 1.20 1.04 3.43
N ASP A 32 1.94 2.13 3.24
CA ASP A 32 1.74 3.05 2.10
C ASP A 32 2.15 2.36 0.80
N TYR A 33 3.34 1.75 0.80
CA TYR A 33 3.81 0.83 -0.23
C TYR A 33 4.88 -0.12 0.30
N ALA A 34 5.11 -1.21 -0.43
CA ALA A 34 6.27 -2.06 -0.30
C ALA A 34 6.98 -2.15 -1.66
N GLU A 35 8.30 -2.02 -1.64
CA GLU A 35 9.13 -2.17 -2.83
C GLU A 35 9.86 -3.52 -2.82
N VAL A 36 9.86 -4.21 -3.95
CA VAL A 36 10.62 -5.42 -4.20
C VAL A 36 11.62 -5.10 -5.30
N ALA A 37 12.89 -5.06 -4.94
CA ALA A 37 13.98 -4.90 -5.89
C ALA A 37 14.82 -6.19 -5.96
N ASN A 38 15.22 -6.61 -7.15
CA ASN A 38 16.13 -7.76 -7.33
C ASN A 38 17.50 -7.32 -7.85
N THR A 39 18.46 -8.23 -7.85
CA THR A 39 19.85 -7.97 -8.28
C THR A 39 19.98 -7.73 -9.79
N THR A 40 18.93 -7.98 -10.57
CA THR A 40 18.92 -7.75 -12.02
C THR A 40 18.39 -6.36 -12.38
N GLY A 41 18.04 -5.52 -11.39
CA GLY A 41 17.62 -4.13 -11.58
C GLY A 41 16.12 -3.96 -11.78
N TRP A 42 15.32 -5.00 -11.54
CA TRP A 42 13.85 -4.87 -11.52
C TRP A 42 13.38 -4.31 -10.19
N GLN A 43 12.39 -3.42 -10.27
CA GLN A 43 11.75 -2.81 -9.11
C GLN A 43 10.23 -2.89 -9.26
N LEU A 44 9.57 -3.53 -8.30
CA LEU A 44 8.12 -3.62 -8.19
C LEU A 44 7.68 -2.96 -6.90
N ARG A 45 6.88 -1.90 -7.00
CA ARG A 45 6.27 -1.20 -5.88
C ARG A 45 4.81 -1.59 -5.77
N ILE A 46 4.37 -2.14 -4.64
CA ILE A 46 2.99 -2.53 -4.36
C ILE A 46 2.42 -1.57 -3.30
N TYR A 47 1.36 -0.86 -3.63
CA TYR A 47 0.74 0.13 -2.76
C TYR A 47 -0.27 -0.50 -1.80
N GLY A 48 -0.63 0.22 -0.73
CA GLY A 48 -1.56 -0.24 0.29
C GLY A 48 -2.95 -0.62 -0.22
N ASP A 49 -3.38 -0.06 -1.35
CA ASP A 49 -4.65 -0.34 -2.04
C ASP A 49 -4.56 -1.52 -3.03
N GLY A 50 -3.36 -2.10 -3.20
CA GLY A 50 -3.11 -3.21 -4.12
C GLY A 50 -2.86 -2.79 -5.57
N SER A 51 -2.82 -1.49 -5.88
CA SER A 51 -2.18 -1.02 -7.10
C SER A 51 -0.68 -1.28 -7.05
N ALA A 52 0.00 -1.24 -8.20
CA ALA A 52 1.45 -1.43 -8.24
C ALA A 52 2.12 -0.65 -9.37
N SER A 53 3.44 -0.51 -9.27
CA SER A 53 4.29 0.03 -10.32
C SER A 53 5.48 -0.89 -10.56
N LEU A 54 5.71 -1.25 -11.82
CA LEU A 54 6.85 -2.07 -12.25
C LEU A 54 7.78 -1.23 -13.11
N SER A 55 9.09 -1.31 -12.85
CA SER A 55 10.13 -0.61 -13.60
C SER A 55 11.44 -1.39 -13.61
N HIS A 56 12.39 -0.91 -14.41
CA HIS A 56 13.73 -1.48 -14.48
C HIS A 56 14.78 -0.37 -14.53
N GLU A 57 15.87 -0.52 -13.78
CA GLU A 57 16.92 0.51 -13.60
C GLU A 57 17.57 0.95 -14.92
N GLN A 58 17.82 0.02 -15.83
CA GLN A 58 18.37 0.33 -17.16
C GLN A 58 17.36 0.98 -18.13
N LEU A 59 16.08 1.03 -17.77
CA LEU A 59 14.99 1.57 -18.58
C LEU A 59 14.18 2.62 -17.80
N PRO A 60 14.79 3.71 -17.31
CA PRO A 60 14.14 4.64 -16.37
C PRO A 60 12.93 5.39 -16.97
N ALA A 61 12.87 5.51 -18.30
CA ALA A 61 11.73 6.11 -19.01
C ALA A 61 10.53 5.14 -19.16
N HIS A 62 10.69 3.87 -18.77
CA HIS A 62 9.69 2.83 -18.96
C HIS A 62 9.25 2.25 -17.62
N HIS A 63 7.96 2.39 -17.34
CA HIS A 63 7.30 1.80 -16.19
C HIS A 63 5.88 1.40 -16.56
N LEU A 64 5.30 0.48 -15.80
CA LEU A 64 3.91 0.08 -15.88
C LEU A 64 3.22 0.35 -14.55
N HIS A 65 2.00 0.85 -14.60
CA HIS A 65 1.14 1.02 -13.44
C HIS A 65 -0.03 0.05 -13.54
N TYR A 66 -0.24 -0.70 -12.47
CA TYR A 66 -1.32 -1.68 -12.35
C TYR A 66 -2.48 -1.07 -11.57
N PRO A 67 -3.73 -1.37 -11.92
CA PRO A 67 -4.90 -0.81 -11.25
C PRO A 67 -5.02 -1.30 -9.80
N VAL A 68 -5.85 -0.61 -9.01
CA VAL A 68 -6.18 -0.96 -7.62
C VAL A 68 -6.65 -2.41 -7.52
N GLY A 69 -6.20 -3.12 -6.49
CA GLY A 69 -6.57 -4.51 -6.23
C GLY A 69 -5.87 -5.57 -7.10
N SER A 70 -4.94 -5.18 -7.98
CA SER A 70 -4.16 -6.12 -8.80
C SER A 70 -3.28 -7.05 -7.95
N PHE A 71 -2.75 -6.53 -6.84
CA PHE A 71 -1.85 -7.26 -5.95
C PHE A 71 -2.37 -7.27 -4.51
N SER A 72 -2.15 -8.38 -3.81
CA SER A 72 -2.42 -8.42 -2.38
C SER A 72 -1.30 -7.73 -1.62
N ALA A 73 -1.61 -6.63 -0.93
CA ALA A 73 -0.69 -6.01 0.02
C ALA A 73 -0.52 -6.81 1.33
N ARG A 74 -1.31 -7.88 1.55
CA ARG A 74 -1.30 -8.64 2.81
C ARG A 74 0.06 -9.28 3.15
N PRO A 75 0.78 -9.93 2.22
CA PRO A 75 2.09 -10.50 2.52
C PRO A 75 3.10 -9.41 2.92
N ALA A 76 3.13 -8.30 2.17
CA ALA A 76 3.97 -7.15 2.48
C ALA A 76 3.68 -6.59 3.88
N ARG A 77 2.41 -6.39 4.25
CA ARG A 77 2.02 -5.94 5.60
C ARG A 77 2.51 -6.89 6.69
N ARG A 78 2.39 -8.22 6.49
CA ARG A 78 2.87 -9.21 7.47
C ARG A 78 4.40 -9.15 7.64
N ILE A 79 5.13 -8.91 6.57
CA ILE A 79 6.59 -8.76 6.62
C ILE A 79 6.97 -7.47 7.35
N VAL A 80 6.38 -6.34 6.96
CA VAL A 80 6.65 -5.03 7.58
C VAL A 80 6.31 -5.03 9.08
N ALA A 81 5.19 -5.65 9.47
CA ALA A 81 4.83 -5.81 10.88
C ALA A 81 5.89 -6.58 11.69
N LYS A 82 6.57 -7.56 11.09
CA LYS A 82 7.68 -8.32 11.71
C LYS A 82 9.01 -7.58 11.68
N CYS A 83 9.17 -6.62 10.78
CA CYS A 83 10.42 -5.87 10.67
C CYS A 83 10.73 -5.03 11.90
N ARG A 84 9.68 -4.52 12.55
CA ARG A 84 9.77 -3.86 13.85
C ARG A 84 10.29 -4.80 14.96
N GLN A 85 10.46 -6.10 14.70
CA GLN A 85 10.83 -7.14 15.67
C GLN A 85 12.18 -7.82 15.41
N GLN A 86 13.11 -7.23 14.63
CA GLN A 86 14.50 -7.69 14.46
C GLN A 86 14.67 -9.18 14.06
N LEU A 87 14.31 -9.55 12.81
CA LEU A 87 14.65 -10.86 12.26
C LEU A 87 15.52 -10.70 11.01
N ILE A 88 16.79 -11.10 11.11
CA ILE A 88 17.81 -10.99 10.05
C ILE A 88 17.83 -12.29 9.22
N SER A 89 17.55 -12.20 7.92
CA SER A 89 17.61 -13.30 6.94
C SER A 89 18.69 -13.00 5.86
N PRO A 90 19.45 -13.99 5.38
CA PRO A 90 20.58 -13.77 4.46
C PRO A 90 20.21 -13.45 2.99
N VAL A 91 18.93 -13.49 2.62
CA VAL A 91 18.44 -13.07 1.29
C VAL A 91 17.46 -11.91 1.51
N CYS A 92 17.93 -10.69 1.26
CA CYS A 92 17.26 -9.47 1.71
C CYS A 92 16.67 -8.69 0.54
N THR A 93 15.36 -8.83 0.29
CA THR A 93 14.59 -7.80 -0.39
C THR A 93 14.27 -6.68 0.60
N SER A 94 14.79 -5.48 0.32
CA SER A 94 14.56 -4.28 1.13
C SER A 94 13.14 -3.79 0.91
N ILE A 95 12.29 -3.82 1.95
CA ILE A 95 11.00 -3.15 1.88
C ILE A 95 11.21 -1.72 2.37
N ARG A 96 11.21 -0.79 1.43
CA ARG A 96 11.16 0.64 1.70
C ARG A 96 9.71 1.06 1.97
N PHE A 97 9.45 1.73 3.10
CA PHE A 97 8.13 2.27 3.42
C PHE A 97 8.25 3.69 3.99
N TYR A 98 7.22 4.50 3.79
CA TYR A 98 7.15 5.85 4.36
C TYR A 98 6.46 5.78 5.72
N ASN A 99 7.11 6.29 6.76
CA ASN A 99 6.55 6.41 8.09
C ASN A 99 6.03 7.83 8.30
N SER A 100 4.73 8.03 8.12
CA SER A 100 4.09 9.35 8.28
C SER A 100 4.22 9.93 9.69
N ALA A 101 4.47 9.10 10.72
CA ALA A 101 4.59 9.57 12.10
C ALA A 101 5.91 10.32 12.34
N VAL A 102 6.97 9.97 11.60
CA VAL A 102 8.30 10.61 11.68
C VAL A 102 8.70 11.33 10.40
N HIS A 103 7.87 11.26 9.35
CA HIS A 103 8.12 11.86 8.04
C HIS A 103 9.40 11.31 7.36
N GLU A 104 9.75 10.05 7.61
CA GLU A 104 10.95 9.42 7.10
C GLU A 104 10.64 8.18 6.27
N VAL A 105 11.58 7.82 5.41
CA VAL A 105 11.56 6.58 4.65
C VAL A 105 12.39 5.56 5.43
N GLU A 106 11.75 4.49 5.89
CA GLU A 106 12.39 3.41 6.62
C GLU A 106 12.62 2.22 5.68
N ASP A 107 13.82 1.65 5.76
CA ASP A 107 14.18 0.43 5.03
C ASP A 107 14.12 -0.75 5.98
N CYS A 108 13.23 -1.70 5.66
CA CYS A 108 13.14 -2.97 6.35
C CYS A 108 13.97 -4.02 5.61
N PRO A 109 15.11 -4.47 6.17
CA PRO A 109 15.75 -5.67 5.68
C PRO A 109 14.92 -6.89 6.14
N CYS A 110 14.69 -7.85 5.25
CA CYS A 110 14.24 -9.23 5.51
C CYS A 110 12.76 -9.56 5.20
N ALA A 111 12.50 -9.84 3.92
CA ALA A 111 11.45 -10.76 3.49
C ALA A 111 12.11 -12.03 2.91
N SER A 112 11.56 -13.22 3.19
CA SER A 112 11.97 -14.45 2.51
C SER A 112 11.93 -14.28 0.98
N GLY A 113 13.03 -14.57 0.28
CA GLY A 113 13.18 -14.34 -1.17
C GLY A 113 12.12 -15.01 -2.06
N ASN A 114 11.43 -16.05 -1.58
CA ASN A 114 10.41 -16.76 -2.37
C ASN A 114 9.22 -15.87 -2.74
N TRP A 115 8.58 -15.20 -1.78
CA TRP A 115 7.43 -14.32 -2.07
C TRP A 115 7.83 -13.16 -3.00
N ALA A 116 9.02 -12.59 -2.79
CA ALA A 116 9.50 -11.49 -3.61
C ALA A 116 9.73 -11.90 -5.07
N ASN A 117 10.29 -13.09 -5.29
CA ASN A 117 10.44 -13.65 -6.64
C ASN A 117 9.06 -13.95 -7.25
N GLU A 118 8.19 -14.64 -6.51
CA GLU A 118 6.83 -14.99 -6.98
C GLU A 118 6.02 -13.75 -7.40
N VAL A 119 6.03 -12.69 -6.59
CA VAL A 119 5.25 -11.48 -6.89
C VAL A 119 5.85 -10.67 -8.04
N MET A 120 7.18 -10.70 -8.21
CA MET A 120 7.84 -10.13 -9.38
C MET A 120 7.45 -10.89 -10.65
N GLU A 121 7.54 -12.23 -10.63
CA GLU A 121 7.15 -13.06 -11.77
C GLU A 121 5.66 -12.89 -12.11
N GLN A 122 4.80 -12.78 -11.09
CA GLN A 122 3.40 -12.45 -11.27
C GLN A 122 3.24 -11.09 -11.97
N ALA A 123 3.94 -10.04 -11.53
CA ALA A 123 3.83 -8.72 -12.15
C ALA A 123 4.24 -8.74 -13.63
N ILE A 124 5.30 -9.49 -13.98
CA ILE A 124 5.70 -9.69 -15.37
C ILE A 124 4.62 -10.44 -16.17
N ALA A 125 4.04 -11.50 -15.61
CA ALA A 125 2.98 -12.27 -16.26
C ALA A 125 1.71 -11.43 -16.49
N ASP A 126 1.39 -10.55 -15.54
CA ASP A 126 0.18 -9.72 -15.54
C ASP A 126 0.37 -8.36 -16.23
N MET A 127 1.45 -8.13 -17.00
CA MET A 127 1.67 -6.85 -17.70
C MET A 127 0.49 -6.43 -18.59
N GLN A 128 -0.27 -7.38 -19.12
CA GLN A 128 -1.46 -7.07 -19.93
C GLN A 128 -2.55 -6.38 -19.11
N LEU A 129 -2.69 -6.70 -17.82
CA LEU A 129 -3.64 -6.02 -16.92
C LEU A 129 -3.35 -4.53 -16.81
N ALA A 130 -2.06 -4.15 -16.79
CA ALA A 130 -1.65 -2.75 -16.81
C ALA A 130 -2.03 -2.06 -18.13
N ILE A 131 -1.85 -2.76 -19.26
CA ILE A 131 -2.24 -2.24 -20.59
C ILE A 131 -3.75 -2.04 -20.70
N ASP A 132 -4.53 -3.02 -20.25
CA ASP A 132 -5.99 -2.94 -20.27
C ASP A 132 -6.51 -1.79 -19.39
N ALA A 133 -5.76 -1.41 -18.35
CA ALA A 133 -6.01 -0.25 -17.50
C ALA A 133 -5.45 1.08 -18.05
N GLY A 134 -4.88 1.10 -19.26
CA GLY A 134 -4.40 2.31 -19.96
C GLY A 134 -2.90 2.60 -19.83
N ALA A 135 -2.09 1.64 -19.37
CA ALA A 135 -0.64 1.80 -19.35
C ALA A 135 -0.04 1.81 -20.78
N SER A 136 1.20 2.30 -20.90
CA SER A 136 1.87 2.42 -22.20
C SER A 136 2.27 1.05 -22.78
N GLU A 137 1.70 0.70 -23.93
CA GLU A 137 2.12 -0.47 -24.70
C GLU A 137 3.61 -0.47 -25.03
N ARG A 138 4.18 0.72 -25.31
CA ARG A 138 5.61 0.86 -25.58
C ARG A 138 6.43 0.44 -24.36
N SER A 139 6.07 0.92 -23.18
CA SER A 139 6.75 0.55 -21.93
C SER A 139 6.61 -0.95 -21.66
N CYS A 140 5.43 -1.53 -21.86
CA CYS A 140 5.22 -2.98 -21.73
C CYS A 140 6.15 -3.76 -22.67
N ARG A 141 6.17 -3.43 -23.96
CA ARG A 141 7.06 -4.11 -24.92
C ARG A 141 8.55 -4.01 -24.55
N MET A 142 8.99 -2.85 -24.08
CA MET A 142 10.39 -2.65 -23.69
C MET A 142 10.76 -3.45 -22.44
N LEU A 143 9.89 -3.41 -21.42
CA LEU A 143 10.11 -4.16 -20.18
C LEU A 143 10.04 -5.68 -20.42
N LEU A 144 9.06 -6.16 -21.18
CA LEU A 144 8.95 -7.59 -21.51
C LEU A 144 10.20 -8.09 -22.26
N ARG A 145 10.73 -7.30 -23.20
CA ARG A 145 11.99 -7.63 -23.89
C ARG A 145 13.16 -7.71 -22.92
N GLN A 146 13.28 -6.75 -22.00
CA GLN A 146 14.32 -6.77 -20.97
C GLN A 146 14.21 -8.03 -20.08
N TRP A 147 12.99 -8.44 -19.73
CA TRP A 147 12.76 -9.63 -18.91
C TRP A 147 13.19 -10.90 -19.64
N LEU A 148 12.80 -11.03 -20.91
CA LEU A 148 13.15 -12.18 -21.74
C LEU A 148 14.65 -12.26 -22.05
N ALA A 149 15.35 -11.13 -22.15
CA ALA A 149 16.80 -11.10 -22.40
C ALA A 149 17.65 -11.48 -21.17
N ALA A 150 17.09 -11.39 -19.96
CA ALA A 150 17.77 -11.72 -18.72
C ALA A 150 17.63 -13.21 -18.31
N ARG A 151 16.90 -14.01 -19.09
CA ARG A 151 16.70 -15.46 -18.92
C ARG A 151 17.54 -16.24 -19.93
#